data_AF-A0AAJ0QTN0-F1
#
_entry.id   AF-A0AAJ0QTN0-F1
#
_cell.length_a   1.000
_cell.length_b   1.000
_cell.length_c   1.000
_cell.angle_alpha   90.00
_cell.angle_beta   90.00
_cell.angle_gamma   90.00
#
_symmetry.space_group_name_H-M   'P 1'
#
loop_
_entity.id
_entity.type
_entity.pdbx_description
1 polymer ?
#
loop_
_entity_poly.entity_id
_entity_poly.type
_entity_poly.pdbx_seq_one_letter_code
_entity_poly.pdbx_strand_id
1 'polypeptide(L)'
;MNLSDIDGTALDTRLKHTVLTDMILQDELSGEEFRDFINLLVWSVSLVSDGAFSSRAAMRIAHLPKESLERFCELGLVSDRGDHYRIGDRFWKWQSSRADLEQLARRRASARERQKEKRTREASGLQVVQ
;
A
#
# COMPACT_ATOMS: atom_id res chain seq x y z
N MET A 1 -13.35 7.95 -6.32
CA MET A 1 -12.44 8.58 -5.35
C MET A 1 -11.06 8.58 -6.00
N ASN A 2 -10.43 9.75 -6.15
CA ASN A 2 -9.18 9.88 -6.88
C ASN A 2 -8.03 9.47 -5.94
N LEU A 3 -7.14 8.57 -6.39
CA LEU A 3 -6.02 8.07 -5.57
C LEU A 3 -5.03 9.18 -5.17
N SER A 4 -5.14 10.36 -5.80
CA SER A 4 -4.40 11.58 -5.48
C SER A 4 -4.68 12.16 -4.08
N ASP A 5 -5.76 11.75 -3.42
CA ASP A 5 -6.13 12.29 -2.09
C ASP A 5 -5.47 11.53 -0.93
N ILE A 6 -4.80 10.41 -1.22
CA ILE A 6 -3.96 9.69 -0.24
C ILE A 6 -2.55 10.25 -0.40
N ASP A 7 -2.24 11.26 0.42
CA ASP A 7 -0.91 11.83 0.51
C ASP A 7 0.08 10.72 0.90
N GLY A 8 1.05 10.41 0.02
CA GLY A 8 2.00 9.30 0.18
C GLY A 8 2.86 9.40 1.45
N THR A 9 2.85 10.56 2.11
CA THR A 9 3.44 10.82 3.42
C THR A 9 2.73 10.10 4.59
N ALA A 10 1.53 9.55 4.37
CA ALA A 10 0.79 8.76 5.36
C ALA A 10 1.06 7.25 5.32
N LEU A 11 1.86 6.77 4.37
CA LEU A 11 2.28 5.37 4.29
C LEU A 11 3.45 5.16 5.25
N ASP A 12 3.43 4.07 6.02
CA ASP A 12 4.54 3.74 6.91
C ASP A 12 5.69 3.26 5.99
N THR A 13 6.62 4.13 5.60
CA THR A 13 7.58 3.81 4.51
C THR A 13 8.72 2.85 4.93
N ARG A 14 8.63 2.25 6.12
CA ARG A 14 9.69 1.45 6.74
C ARG A 14 9.59 -0.02 6.40
N LEU A 15 10.47 -0.54 5.54
CA LEU A 15 10.62 -1.98 5.35
C LEU A 15 10.76 -2.69 6.71
N LYS A 16 9.94 -3.71 6.94
CA LYS A 16 10.03 -4.51 8.18
C LYS A 16 11.33 -5.29 8.20
N HIS A 17 11.91 -5.44 9.38
CA HIS A 17 13.09 -6.27 9.59
C HIS A 17 12.90 -7.70 9.08
N THR A 18 11.68 -8.23 9.16
CA THR A 18 11.33 -9.56 8.63
C THR A 18 11.61 -9.71 7.13
N VAL A 19 11.59 -8.63 6.34
CA VAL A 19 11.97 -8.66 4.92
C VAL A 19 13.48 -8.84 4.75
N LEU A 20 14.27 -8.29 5.68
CA LEU A 20 15.73 -8.39 5.67
C LEU A 20 16.26 -9.69 6.30
N THR A 21 15.39 -10.45 6.98
CA THR A 21 15.76 -11.70 7.67
C THR A 21 14.96 -12.91 7.19
N ASP A 22 14.12 -12.77 6.16
CA ASP A 22 13.38 -13.91 5.59
C ASP A 22 14.37 -14.83 4.86
N MET A 23 14.40 -16.11 5.25
CA MET A 23 15.37 -17.07 4.71
C MET A 23 15.24 -17.25 3.20
N ILE A 24 14.02 -17.20 2.64
CA ILE A 24 13.86 -17.32 1.18
C ILE A 24 14.47 -16.09 0.50
N LEU A 25 14.28 -14.91 1.07
CA LEU A 25 14.86 -13.68 0.52
C LEU A 25 16.39 -13.62 0.67
N GLN A 26 16.96 -14.23 1.72
CA GLN A 26 18.40 -14.21 1.99
C GLN A 26 19.17 -15.33 1.30
N ASP A 27 18.61 -16.54 1.22
CA ASP A 27 19.33 -17.75 0.81
C ASP A 27 19.03 -18.15 -0.65
N GLU A 28 17.81 -17.88 -1.15
CA GLU A 28 17.35 -18.38 -2.46
C GLU A 28 17.44 -17.33 -3.58
N LEU A 29 17.56 -16.06 -3.22
CA LEU A 29 17.67 -14.95 -4.16
C LEU A 29 19.13 -14.51 -4.30
N SER A 30 19.54 -14.29 -5.54
CA SER A 30 20.73 -13.50 -5.83
C SER A 30 20.54 -12.04 -5.39
N GLY A 31 21.64 -11.29 -5.29
CA GLY A 31 21.58 -9.87 -4.93
C GLY A 31 20.76 -9.01 -5.91
N GLU A 32 20.71 -9.40 -7.18
CA GLU A 32 19.87 -8.74 -8.19
C GLU A 32 18.39 -9.07 -8.00
N GLU A 33 18.05 -10.35 -7.84
CA GLU A 33 16.66 -10.77 -7.60
C GLU A 33 16.12 -10.21 -6.27
N PHE A 34 16.95 -10.11 -5.24
CA PHE A 34 16.59 -9.45 -3.99
C PHE A 34 16.26 -7.98 -4.22
N ARG A 35 17.08 -7.26 -5.00
CA ARG A 35 16.84 -5.85 -5.35
C ARG A 35 15.53 -5.70 -6.14
N ASP A 36 15.28 -6.59 -7.09
CA ASP A 36 14.06 -6.62 -7.89
C ASP A 36 12.82 -6.83 -7.01
N PHE A 37 12.90 -7.75 -6.04
CA PHE A 37 11.82 -7.99 -5.09
C PHE A 37 11.53 -6.76 -4.22
N ILE A 38 12.58 -6.09 -3.71
CA ILE A 38 12.42 -4.85 -2.94
C ILE A 38 11.79 -3.75 -3.79
N ASN A 39 12.21 -3.58 -5.04
CA ASN A 39 11.61 -2.61 -5.96
C ASN A 39 10.12 -2.89 -6.18
N LEU A 40 9.76 -4.14 -6.46
CA LEU A 40 8.38 -4.59 -6.60
C LEU A 40 7.55 -4.31 -5.33
N LEU A 41 8.08 -4.68 -4.17
CA LEU A 41 7.41 -4.50 -2.89
C LEU A 41 7.14 -3.02 -2.59
N VAL A 42 8.16 -2.17 -2.73
CA VAL A 42 8.04 -0.72 -2.48
C VAL A 42 7.06 -0.08 -3.47
N TRP A 43 7.10 -0.48 -4.74
CA TRP A 43 6.17 0.00 -5.75
C TRP A 43 4.73 -0.39 -5.42
N SER A 44 4.48 -1.66 -5.07
CA SER A 44 3.14 -2.14 -4.70
C SER A 44 2.58 -1.44 -3.45
N VAL A 45 3.42 -1.25 -2.43
CA VAL A 45 3.07 -0.51 -1.22
C VAL A 45 2.75 0.95 -1.52
N SER A 46 3.53 1.60 -2.38
CA SER A 46 3.32 3.01 -2.75
C SER A 46 2.00 3.25 -3.48
N LEU A 47 1.48 2.23 -4.17
CA LEU A 47 0.18 2.29 -4.84
C LEU A 47 -1.01 1.93 -3.95
N VAL A 48 -0.75 1.54 -2.69
CA VAL A 48 -1.79 1.08 -1.75
C VAL A 48 -2.63 -0.03 -2.39
N SER A 49 -1.94 -0.98 -3.02
CA SER A 49 -2.58 -2.03 -3.81
C SER A 49 -2.87 -3.31 -3.02
N ASP A 50 -2.63 -3.29 -1.71
CA ASP A 50 -2.77 -4.44 -0.82
C ASP A 50 -2.00 -5.67 -1.32
N GLY A 51 -0.79 -5.43 -1.85
CA GLY A 51 0.08 -6.44 -2.45
C GLY A 51 -0.33 -6.91 -3.84
N ALA A 52 -1.46 -6.43 -4.39
CA ALA A 52 -1.98 -6.88 -5.69
C ALA A 52 -1.49 -6.00 -6.84
N PHE A 53 -1.23 -6.58 -8.00
CA PHE A 53 -0.88 -5.86 -9.22
C PHE A 53 -1.21 -6.68 -10.46
N SER A 54 -1.46 -6.02 -11.60
CA SER A 54 -1.74 -6.74 -12.85
C SER A 54 -0.46 -7.07 -13.61
N SER A 55 -0.50 -8.09 -14.48
CA SER A 55 0.65 -8.44 -15.33
C SER A 55 1.08 -7.26 -16.21
N ARG A 56 0.12 -6.47 -16.70
CA ARG A 56 0.42 -5.23 -17.43
C ARG A 56 1.14 -4.18 -16.57
N ALA A 57 0.81 -4.10 -15.29
CA ALA A 57 1.45 -3.17 -14.37
C ALA A 57 2.86 -3.63 -13.98
N ALA A 58 3.08 -4.95 -13.83
CA ALA A 58 4.39 -5.54 -13.61
C ALA A 58 5.39 -5.12 -14.70
N MET A 59 4.96 -5.13 -15.97
CA MET A 59 5.77 -4.67 -17.12
C MET A 59 6.16 -3.19 -17.08
N ARG A 60 5.55 -2.38 -16.19
CA ARG A 60 5.87 -0.95 -16.02
C ARG A 60 6.79 -0.68 -14.84
N ILE A 61 7.03 -1.69 -14.00
CA ILE A 61 7.95 -1.56 -12.88
C ILE A 61 9.35 -1.50 -13.49
N ALA A 62 9.97 -0.32 -13.39
CA ALA A 62 11.31 -0.13 -13.90
C ALA A 62 12.25 -1.15 -13.23
N HIS A 63 13.05 -1.83 -14.05
CA HIS A 63 14.02 -2.83 -13.59
C HIS A 63 13.40 -4.06 -12.91
N LEU A 64 12.18 -4.48 -13.28
CA LEU A 64 11.67 -5.81 -12.93
C LEU A 64 11.65 -6.70 -14.19
N PRO A 65 12.69 -7.52 -14.42
CA PRO A 65 12.70 -8.48 -15.52
C PRO A 65 11.64 -9.57 -15.29
N LYS A 66 11.16 -10.16 -16.39
CA LYS A 66 10.10 -11.18 -16.35
C LYS A 66 10.57 -12.42 -15.59
N GLU A 67 11.85 -12.75 -15.76
CA GLU A 67 12.55 -13.87 -15.14
C GLU A 67 12.53 -13.76 -13.61
N SER A 68 12.80 -12.56 -13.05
CA SER A 68 12.70 -12.33 -11.60
C SER A 68 11.27 -12.52 -11.10
N LEU A 69 10.26 -12.08 -11.85
CA LEU A 69 8.85 -12.28 -11.47
C LEU A 69 8.45 -13.76 -11.48
N GLU A 70 8.90 -14.52 -12.48
CA GLU A 70 8.70 -15.98 -12.55
C GLU A 70 9.37 -16.67 -11.36
N ARG A 71 10.62 -16.31 -11.06
CA ARG A 71 11.35 -16.80 -9.89
C ARG A 71 10.63 -16.52 -8.58
N PHE A 72 10.05 -15.32 -8.42
CA PHE A 72 9.27 -14.99 -7.23
C PHE A 72 8.01 -15.83 -7.10
N CYS A 73 7.40 -16.23 -8.22
CA CYS A 73 6.26 -17.14 -8.22
C CYS A 73 6.68 -18.56 -7.82
N GLU A 74 7.80 -19.06 -8.35
CA GLU A 74 8.37 -20.37 -7.99
C GLU A 74 8.69 -20.47 -6.49
N LEU A 75 9.25 -19.40 -5.92
CA LEU A 75 9.61 -19.32 -4.49
C LEU A 75 8.42 -19.00 -3.57
N GLY A 76 7.22 -18.82 -4.13
CA GLY A 76 6.01 -18.50 -3.36
C GLY A 76 6.04 -17.10 -2.70
N LEU A 77 6.93 -16.22 -3.15
CA LEU A 77 6.99 -14.81 -2.72
C LEU A 77 5.84 -14.00 -3.33
N VAL A 78 5.46 -14.38 -4.56
CA VAL A 78 4.34 -13.83 -5.32
C VAL A 78 3.42 -14.99 -5.71
N SER A 79 2.11 -14.78 -5.64
CA SER A 79 1.12 -15.70 -6.18
C SER A 79 0.61 -15.21 -7.53
N ASP A 80 0.71 -16.05 -8.55
CA ASP A 80 0.03 -15.87 -9.83
C ASP A 80 -1.47 -16.21 -9.68
N ARG A 81 -2.34 -15.32 -10.16
CA ARG A 81 -3.80 -15.43 -10.20
C ARG A 81 -4.35 -15.24 -11.61
N GLY A 82 -3.55 -15.54 -12.64
CA GLY A 82 -3.87 -15.36 -14.06
C GLY A 82 -3.38 -14.00 -14.55
N ASP A 83 -4.31 -13.05 -14.75
CA ASP A 83 -3.95 -11.70 -15.21
C ASP A 83 -3.40 -10.79 -14.10
N HIS A 84 -3.38 -11.29 -12.87
CA HIS A 84 -3.01 -10.56 -11.66
C HIS A 84 -2.04 -11.36 -10.81
N TYR A 85 -1.20 -10.64 -10.09
CA TYR A 85 -0.26 -11.16 -9.12
C TYR A 85 -0.59 -10.61 -7.74
N ARG A 86 -0.15 -11.33 -6.71
CA ARG A 86 -0.24 -10.87 -5.33
C ARG A 86 1.02 -11.22 -4.55
N ILE A 87 1.67 -10.21 -3.96
CA ILE A 87 2.78 -10.42 -3.02
C ILE A 87 2.24 -11.15 -1.79
N GLY A 88 3.01 -12.11 -1.27
CA GLY A 88 2.68 -12.84 -0.05
C GLY A 88 2.39 -11.89 1.11
N ASP A 89 1.30 -12.17 1.84
CA ASP A 89 0.78 -11.29 2.89
C ASP A 89 1.82 -10.92 3.96
N ARG A 90 2.75 -11.84 4.26
CA ARG A 90 3.85 -11.61 5.22
C ARG A 90 4.78 -10.47 4.84
N PHE A 91 4.84 -10.10 3.56
CA PHE A 91 5.77 -9.10 3.03
C PHE A 91 5.17 -7.71 2.85
N TRP A 92 3.84 -7.55 2.81
CA TRP A 92 3.21 -6.24 2.57
C TRP A 92 2.25 -5.77 3.69
N LYS A 93 1.63 -6.71 4.45
CA LYS A 93 0.58 -6.40 5.45
C LYS A 93 1.02 -5.60 6.68
N TRP A 94 2.30 -5.22 6.74
CA TRP A 94 2.77 -4.27 7.74
C TRP A 94 2.31 -2.83 7.46
N GLN A 95 1.75 -2.56 6.28
CA GLN A 95 1.06 -1.33 5.94
C GLN A 95 -0.41 -1.33 6.35
N SER A 96 -0.96 -0.12 6.56
CA SER A 96 -2.42 0.05 6.56
C SER A 96 -2.98 -0.35 5.21
N SER A 97 -4.06 -1.13 5.21
CA SER A 97 -4.70 -1.53 3.96
C SER A 97 -5.35 -0.33 3.27
N ARG A 98 -5.67 -0.48 1.99
CA ARG A 98 -6.47 0.51 1.27
C ARG A 98 -7.78 0.83 1.98
N ALA A 99 -8.46 -0.20 2.49
CA ALA A 99 -9.71 -0.05 3.22
C ALA A 99 -9.54 0.78 4.51
N ASP A 100 -8.44 0.58 5.25
CA ASP A 100 -8.12 1.34 6.46
C ASP A 100 -7.89 2.82 6.13
N LEU A 101 -7.14 3.11 5.06
CA LEU A 101 -6.87 4.47 4.61
C LEU A 101 -8.14 5.17 4.10
N GLU A 102 -8.99 4.47 3.34
CA GLU A 102 -10.29 4.99 2.93
C GLU A 102 -11.20 5.28 4.13
N GLN A 103 -11.22 4.41 5.14
CA GLN A 103 -11.97 4.64 6.37
C GLN A 103 -11.45 5.86 7.13
N LEU A 104 -10.13 6.02 7.24
CA LEU A 104 -9.50 7.17 7.87
C LEU A 104 -9.84 8.47 7.13
N ALA A 105 -9.80 8.46 5.79
CA ALA A 105 -10.17 9.59 4.96
C ALA A 105 -11.64 10.01 5.16
N ARG A 106 -12.56 9.03 5.18
CA ARG A 106 -14.00 9.28 5.45
C ARG A 106 -14.22 9.87 6.84
N ARG A 107 -13.52 9.38 7.87
CA ARG A 107 -13.58 9.93 9.24
C ARG A 107 -13.09 11.38 9.28
N ARG A 108 -11.97 11.68 8.62
CA ARG A 108 -11.42 13.04 8.52
C ARG A 108 -12.38 13.99 7.80
N ALA A 109 -12.98 13.56 6.69
CA ALA A 109 -13.98 14.35 5.97
C ALA A 109 -15.20 14.66 6.84
N SER A 110 -15.74 13.64 7.53
CA SER A 110 -16.89 13.80 8.42
C SER A 110 -16.59 14.73 9.60
N ALA A 111 -15.38 14.67 10.16
CA ALA A 111 -14.95 15.57 11.23
C ALA A 111 -14.83 17.02 10.76
N ARG A 112 -14.32 17.24 9.53
CA ARG A 112 -14.26 18.57 8.92
C ARG A 112 -15.65 19.17 8.72
N GLU A 113 -16.61 18.39 8.22
CA GLU A 113 -18.00 18.84 8.08
C GLU A 113 -18.63 19.19 9.42
N ARG A 114 -18.52 18.32 10.44
CA ARG A 114 -19.01 18.63 11.80
C ARG A 114 -18.38 19.89 12.39
N GLN A 115 -17.08 20.10 12.16
CA GLN A 115 -16.40 21.30 12.64
C GLN A 115 -16.82 22.56 11.85
N LYS A 116 -17.17 22.42 10.57
CA LYS A 116 -17.73 23.50 9.76
C LYS A 116 -19.13 23.85 10.25
N GLU A 117 -20.01 22.87 10.43
CA GLU A 117 -21.35 23.05 11.00
C GLU A 117 -21.31 23.70 12.38
N LYS A 118 -20.42 23.25 13.27
CA LYS A 118 -20.22 23.84 14.59
C LYS A 118 -19.83 25.32 14.49
N ARG A 119 -18.84 25.65 13.66
CA ARG A 119 -18.42 27.04 13.41
C ARG A 119 -19.54 27.89 12.84
N THR A 120 -20.33 27.36 11.90
CA THR A 120 -21.49 28.07 11.34
C THR A 120 -22.54 28.31 12.41
N ARG A 121 -22.88 27.32 13.25
CA ARG A 121 -23.85 27.48 14.35
C ARG A 121 -23.39 28.49 15.40
N GLU A 122 -22.12 28.44 15.79
CA GLU A 122 -21.52 29.39 16.74
C GLU A 122 -21.48 30.81 16.15
N ALA A 123 -21.14 30.97 14.86
CA ALA A 123 -21.15 32.26 14.17
C ALA A 123 -22.57 32.82 13.92
N SER A 124 -23.58 31.95 13.84
CA SER A 124 -24.98 32.34 13.63
C SER A 124 -25.68 32.81 14.92
N GLY A 125 -25.00 32.80 16.07
CA GLY A 125 -25.54 33.36 17.31
C GLY A 125 -26.75 32.63 17.89
N LEU A 126 -27.01 31.37 17.50
CA LEU A 126 -27.99 30.51 18.18
C LEU A 126 -27.42 30.09 19.54
N GLN A 127 -27.40 31.03 20.49
CA GLN A 127 -27.45 30.68 21.90
C GLN A 127 -28.75 29.93 22.11
N VAL A 128 -28.64 28.61 22.27
CA VAL A 128 -29.72 27.82 22.86
C VAL A 128 -29.91 28.39 24.27
N VAL A 129 -30.95 29.21 24.42
CA VAL A 129 -31.49 29.54 25.73
C VAL A 129 -31.95 28.23 26.34
N GLN A 130 -31.32 27.93 27.50
CA GLN A 130 -31.47 26.83 28.45
C GLN A 130 -32.58 25.80 28.21
#